data_AF-A0A2N3AQM9-F1
#
_entry.id   AF-A0A2N3AQM9-F1
#
_cell.length_a   1.000
_cell.length_b   1.000
_cell.length_c   1.000
_cell.angle_alpha   90.00
_cell.angle_beta   90.00
_cell.angle_gamma   90.00
#
_symmetry.space_group_name_H-M   'P 1'
#
loop_
_entity.id
_entity.type
_entity.pdbx_description
1 polymer ?
#
loop_
_entity_poly.entity_id
_entity_poly.type
_entity_poly.pdbx_seq_one_letter_code
_entity_poly.pdbx_strand_id
1 'polypeptide(L)'
;MSPIAIILVIISAFIHSFWNLLAKKSKNKLVFNWYIILFGPVLYFPIFLYFVSTNQTELQPIGWLFIILSALFHTFYFYFLGKTYSYGHFSLTYPIVRSSPLFVPLLAFLLIREKLSFVGISGIIIILIGIYLLHLRSISWKSFLEPLKYLKGRTTTYAFSTALFSAFYL
;
A
#
# COMPACT_ATOMS: atom_id res chain seq x y z
N MET A 1 22.33 8.44 -7.43
CA MET A 1 21.79 8.32 -6.05
C MET A 1 22.97 8.27 -5.08
N SER A 2 22.85 8.85 -3.88
CA SER A 2 23.92 8.81 -2.86
C SER A 2 24.11 7.39 -2.30
N PRO A 3 25.34 6.93 -1.99
CA PRO A 3 25.58 5.64 -1.34
C PRO A 3 24.76 5.42 -0.05
N ILE A 4 24.55 6.50 0.72
CA ILE A 4 23.73 6.47 1.94
C ILE A 4 22.28 6.13 1.61
N ALA A 5 21.73 6.71 0.54
CA ALA A 5 20.38 6.42 0.10
C ALA A 5 20.23 4.94 -0.31
N ILE A 6 21.23 4.37 -0.98
CA ILE A 6 21.23 2.95 -1.35
C ILE A 6 21.18 2.06 -0.11
N ILE A 7 22.01 2.33 0.90
CA ILE A 7 22.04 1.59 2.15
C ILE A 7 20.68 1.67 2.86
N LEU A 8 20.10 2.87 2.97
CA LEU A 8 18.79 3.06 3.59
C LEU A 8 17.68 2.30 2.86
N VAL A 9 17.69 2.29 1.52
CA VAL A 9 16.72 1.54 0.72
C VAL A 9 16.84 0.03 0.95
N ILE A 10 18.07 -0.50 1.02
CA ILE A 10 18.30 -1.93 1.29
C ILE A 10 17.79 -2.30 2.69
N ILE A 11 18.12 -1.51 3.71
CA ILE A 11 17.63 -1.71 5.08
C ILE A 11 16.10 -1.68 5.11
N SER A 12 15.49 -0.69 4.45
CA SER A 12 14.04 -0.57 4.32
C SER A 12 13.42 -1.82 3.67
N ALA A 13 14.02 -2.35 2.60
CA ALA A 13 13.53 -3.56 1.93
C ALA A 13 13.57 -4.81 2.83
N PHE A 14 14.63 -4.96 3.62
CA PHE A 14 14.74 -6.04 4.62
C PHE A 14 13.68 -5.90 5.71
N ILE A 15 13.56 -4.73 6.32
CA ILE A 15 12.53 -4.45 7.35
C ILE A 15 11.14 -4.70 6.76
N HIS A 16 10.90 -4.23 5.53
CA HIS A 16 9.62 -4.38 4.84
C HIS A 16 9.25 -5.87 4.64
N SER A 17 10.20 -6.67 4.16
CA SER A 17 9.99 -8.10 3.95
C SER A 17 9.82 -8.84 5.28
N PHE A 18 10.58 -8.44 6.30
CA PHE A 18 10.54 -9.03 7.63
C PHE A 18 9.21 -8.81 8.33
N TRP A 19 8.68 -7.58 8.39
CA TRP A 19 7.39 -7.33 9.03
C TRP A 19 6.24 -8.01 8.28
N ASN A 20 6.30 -8.10 6.95
CA ASN A 20 5.31 -8.85 6.16
C ASN A 20 5.29 -10.34 6.52
N LEU A 21 6.46 -10.95 6.74
CA LEU A 21 6.55 -12.33 7.20
C LEU A 21 5.93 -12.50 8.60
N LEU A 22 6.22 -11.59 9.53
CA LEU A 22 5.64 -11.59 10.86
C LEU A 22 4.12 -11.40 10.82
N ALA A 23 3.62 -10.47 10.01
CA ALA A 23 2.19 -10.24 9.82
C ALA A 23 1.49 -11.51 9.32
N LYS A 24 2.09 -12.22 8.37
CA LYS A 24 1.57 -13.49 7.85
C LYS A 24 1.55 -14.59 8.92
N LYS A 25 2.58 -14.69 9.76
CA LYS A 25 2.69 -15.68 10.85
C LYS A 25 1.85 -15.34 12.09
N SER A 26 1.36 -14.12 12.21
CA SER A 26 0.59 -13.68 13.37
C SER A 26 -0.72 -14.46 13.54
N LYS A 27 -1.06 -14.78 14.80
CA LYS A 27 -2.34 -15.43 15.15
C LYS A 27 -3.54 -14.52 14.82
N ASN A 28 -3.43 -13.24 15.18
CA ASN A 28 -4.42 -12.22 14.86
C ASN A 28 -3.78 -11.10 14.03
N LYS A 29 -4.04 -11.13 12.73
CA LYS A 29 -3.44 -10.21 11.74
C LYS A 29 -3.88 -8.77 11.93
N LEU A 30 -5.13 -8.55 12.35
CA LEU A 30 -5.65 -7.21 12.60
C LEU A 30 -4.96 -6.59 13.82
N VAL A 31 -4.85 -7.32 14.92
CA VAL A 31 -4.16 -6.83 16.13
C VAL A 31 -2.68 -6.58 15.86
N PHE A 32 -2.01 -7.48 15.14
CA PHE A 32 -0.62 -7.30 14.75
C PHE A 32 -0.41 -6.03 13.90
N ASN A 33 -1.24 -5.83 12.87
CA ASN A 33 -1.18 -4.63 12.03
C ASN A 33 -1.41 -3.37 12.87
N TRP A 34 -2.37 -3.38 13.80
CA TRP A 34 -2.63 -2.27 14.71
C TRP A 34 -1.39 -1.88 15.52
N TYR A 35 -0.66 -2.84 16.10
CA TYR A 35 0.57 -2.56 16.84
C TYR A 35 1.66 -1.94 15.96
N ILE A 36 1.85 -2.45 14.75
CA ILE A 36 2.83 -1.89 13.81
C ILE A 36 2.48 -0.44 13.43
N ILE A 37 1.20 -0.17 13.15
CA ILE A 37 0.73 1.17 12.80
C ILE A 37 0.93 2.13 13.97
N LEU A 38 0.66 1.70 15.20
CA LEU A 38 0.79 2.53 16.40
C LEU A 38 2.25 2.83 16.75
N PHE A 39 3.18 1.91 16.44
CA PHE A 39 4.59 2.06 16.76
C PHE A 39 5.21 3.32 16.14
N GLY A 40 4.88 3.61 14.87
CA GLY A 40 5.39 4.80 14.17
C GLY A 40 5.02 6.11 14.88
N PRO A 41 3.73 6.44 15.05
CA PRO A 41 3.29 7.63 15.76
C PRO A 41 3.88 7.71 17.17
N VAL A 42 3.91 6.64 17.96
CA VAL A 42 4.49 6.66 19.31
C VAL A 42 5.97 7.05 19.28
N LEU A 43 6.74 6.50 18.34
CA LEU A 43 8.17 6.78 18.19
C LEU A 43 8.42 8.22 17.72
N TYR A 44 7.62 8.72 16.78
CA TYR A 44 7.82 10.04 16.16
C TYR A 44 7.09 11.18 16.88
N PHE A 45 6.16 10.90 17.78
CA PHE A 45 5.38 11.93 18.48
C PHE A 45 6.25 12.88 19.32
N PRO A 46 7.27 12.42 20.09
CA PRO A 46 8.16 13.35 20.80
C PRO A 46 8.96 14.26 19.86
N ILE A 47 9.39 13.73 18.71
CA ILE A 47 10.12 14.49 17.69
C ILE A 47 9.20 15.55 17.06
N PHE A 48 7.95 15.17 16.76
CA PHE A 48 6.93 16.10 16.31
C PHE A 48 6.70 17.24 17.30
N LEU A 49 6.53 16.93 18.60
CA LEU A 49 6.36 17.95 19.64
C LEU A 49 7.57 18.88 19.75
N TYR A 50 8.79 18.34 19.61
CA TYR A 50 10.01 19.15 19.59
C TYR A 50 10.00 20.18 18.45
N PHE A 51 9.71 19.78 17.21
CA PHE A 51 9.68 20.69 16.07
C PHE A 51 8.56 21.74 16.15
N VAL A 52 7.40 21.36 16.68
CA VAL A 52 6.30 22.29 16.93
C VAL A 52 6.67 23.31 18.02
N SER A 53 7.24 22.84 19.14
CA SER A 53 7.62 23.70 20.28
C SER A 53 8.73 24.70 19.95
N THR A 54 9.61 24.35 19.01
CA THR A 54 10.73 25.19 18.57
C THR A 54 10.37 26.11 17.40
N ASN A 55 9.09 26.18 16.99
CA ASN A 55 8.61 26.92 15.83
C ASN A 55 9.38 26.61 14.53
N GLN A 56 9.98 25.42 14.42
CA GLN A 56 10.68 24.97 13.21
C GLN A 56 9.71 24.41 12.17
N THR A 57 8.43 24.28 12.51
CA THR A 57 7.38 23.82 11.60
C THR A 57 6.10 24.60 11.85
N GLU A 58 5.63 25.33 10.83
CA GLU A 58 4.31 25.97 10.85
C GLU A 58 3.28 25.02 10.22
N LEU A 59 2.39 24.48 11.06
CA LEU A 59 1.27 23.67 10.59
C LEU A 59 0.07 24.57 10.30
N GLN A 60 -0.18 24.82 9.01
CA GLN A 60 -1.41 25.48 8.59
C GLN A 60 -2.63 24.65 9.02
N PRO A 61 -3.79 25.28 9.29
CA PRO A 61 -5.03 24.57 9.65
C PRO A 61 -5.40 23.45 8.66
N ILE A 62 -5.17 23.67 7.37
CA ILE A 62 -5.43 22.67 6.33
C ILE A 62 -4.52 21.43 6.43
N GLY A 63 -3.30 21.59 6.99
CA GLY A 63 -2.38 20.48 7.21
C GLY A 63 -2.94 19.43 8.18
N TRP A 64 -3.67 19.88 9.21
CA TRP A 64 -4.34 18.98 10.15
C TRP A 64 -5.41 18.12 9.47
N LEU A 65 -6.16 18.69 8.52
CA LEU A 65 -7.13 17.93 7.73
C LEU A 65 -6.45 16.82 6.92
N PHE A 66 -5.33 17.11 6.25
CA PHE A 66 -4.58 16.11 5.50
C PHE A 66 -3.97 15.02 6.40
N ILE A 67 -3.48 15.37 7.58
CA ILE A 67 -2.98 14.39 8.57
C ILE A 67 -4.11 13.44 8.98
N ILE A 68 -5.28 13.97 9.31
CA ILE A 68 -6.45 13.16 9.72
C ILE A 68 -6.91 12.27 8.56
N LEU A 69 -7.05 12.81 7.35
CA LEU A 69 -7.45 12.03 6.18
C LEU A 69 -6.45 10.93 5.86
N SER A 70 -5.14 11.24 5.88
CA SER A 70 -4.08 10.24 5.68
C SER A 70 -4.14 9.13 6.74
N ALA A 71 -4.29 9.49 8.02
CA ALA A 71 -4.43 8.52 9.11
C ALA A 71 -5.66 7.62 8.94
N LEU A 72 -6.80 8.18 8.51
CA LEU A 72 -8.02 7.43 8.21
C LEU A 72 -7.80 6.45 7.04
N PHE A 73 -7.28 6.92 5.91
CA PHE A 73 -7.03 6.07 4.75
C PHE A 73 -6.02 4.96 5.07
N HIS A 74 -4.97 5.29 5.82
CA HIS A 74 -3.95 4.34 6.25
C HIS A 74 -4.53 3.27 7.20
N THR A 75 -5.42 3.66 8.11
CA THR A 75 -6.13 2.73 9.01
C THR A 75 -7.03 1.77 8.22
N PHE A 76 -7.83 2.28 7.30
CA PHE A 76 -8.70 1.46 6.47
C PHE A 76 -7.91 0.54 5.53
N TYR A 77 -6.80 1.01 4.97
CA TYR A 77 -5.86 0.20 4.21
C TYR A 77 -5.44 -1.05 5.01
N PHE A 78 -4.93 -0.87 6.24
CA PHE A 78 -4.47 -2.00 7.05
C PHE A 78 -5.60 -2.88 7.57
N TYR A 79 -6.79 -2.32 7.80
CA TYR A 79 -7.98 -3.08 8.13
C TYR A 79 -8.37 -4.02 6.98
N PHE A 80 -8.50 -3.51 5.76
CA PHE A 80 -8.82 -4.32 4.58
C PHE A 80 -7.70 -5.32 4.25
N LEU A 81 -6.43 -4.94 4.45
CA LEU A 81 -5.28 -5.83 4.29
C LEU A 81 -5.39 -7.02 5.27
N GLY A 82 -5.66 -6.74 6.54
CA GLY A 82 -5.85 -7.77 7.56
C GLY A 82 -7.02 -8.71 7.24
N LYS A 83 -8.16 -8.18 6.78
CA LYS A 83 -9.30 -8.97 6.31
C LYS A 83 -8.94 -9.84 5.10
N THR A 84 -8.26 -9.27 4.12
CA THR A 84 -7.80 -9.98 2.91
C THR A 84 -6.90 -11.16 3.27
N TYR A 85 -5.92 -10.95 4.15
CA TYR A 85 -5.01 -12.02 4.59
C TYR A 85 -5.62 -13.02 5.57
N SER A 86 -6.78 -12.70 6.17
CA SER A 86 -7.47 -13.61 7.09
C SER A 86 -8.44 -14.55 6.37
N TYR A 87 -9.12 -14.06 5.32
CA TYR A 87 -10.19 -14.80 4.64
C TYR A 87 -9.85 -15.19 3.19
N GLY A 88 -8.72 -14.73 2.65
CA GLY A 88 -8.33 -14.95 1.27
C GLY A 88 -7.23 -15.97 1.07
N HIS A 89 -7.32 -16.70 -0.05
CA HIS A 89 -6.19 -17.44 -0.55
C HIS A 89 -5.11 -16.45 -0.98
N PHE A 90 -3.99 -16.45 -0.26
CA PHE A 90 -2.89 -15.50 -0.47
C PHE A 90 -2.44 -15.41 -1.93
N SER A 91 -2.34 -16.53 -2.65
CA SER A 91 -1.94 -16.56 -4.07
C SER A 91 -2.90 -15.84 -5.01
N LEU A 92 -4.19 -15.73 -4.65
CA LEU A 92 -5.20 -15.06 -5.47
C LEU A 92 -5.34 -13.59 -5.10
N THR A 93 -5.27 -13.26 -3.81
CA THR A 93 -5.53 -11.89 -3.34
C THR A 93 -4.31 -10.99 -3.37
N TYR A 94 -3.11 -11.55 -3.22
CA TYR A 94 -1.87 -10.78 -3.23
C TYR A 94 -1.65 -9.95 -4.51
N PRO A 95 -1.90 -10.45 -5.74
CA PRO A 95 -1.77 -9.61 -6.94
C PRO A 95 -2.73 -8.42 -6.94
N ILE A 96 -3.95 -8.60 -6.43
CA ILE A 96 -4.96 -7.54 -6.34
C ILE A 96 -4.51 -6.49 -5.33
N VAL A 97 -4.06 -6.89 -4.14
CA VAL A 97 -3.52 -5.97 -3.13
C VAL A 97 -2.34 -5.16 -3.66
N ARG A 98 -1.48 -5.76 -4.49
CA ARG A 98 -0.30 -5.11 -5.07
C ARG A 98 -0.60 -4.25 -6.30
N SER A 99 -1.86 -4.14 -6.70
CA SER A 99 -2.28 -3.34 -7.85
C SER A 99 -2.37 -1.83 -7.56
N SER A 100 -2.00 -1.37 -6.36
CA SER A 100 -1.93 0.05 -5.97
C SER A 100 -1.30 0.99 -7.00
N PRO A 101 -0.22 0.62 -7.73
CA PRO A 101 0.35 1.47 -8.79
C PRO A 101 -0.60 1.79 -9.95
N LEU A 102 -1.75 1.10 -10.09
CA LEU A 102 -2.85 1.51 -10.97
C LEU A 102 -3.57 2.75 -10.46
N PHE A 103 -3.89 2.72 -9.18
CA PHE A 103 -4.82 3.64 -8.58
C PHE A 103 -4.17 5.00 -8.35
N VAL A 104 -2.89 5.04 -7.99
CA VAL A 104 -2.14 6.29 -7.75
C VAL A 104 -2.20 7.25 -8.96
N PRO A 105 -1.71 6.88 -10.16
CA PRO A 105 -1.73 7.78 -11.32
C PRO A 105 -3.16 8.06 -11.82
N LEU A 106 -4.08 7.10 -11.67
CA LEU A 106 -5.48 7.30 -12.02
C LEU A 106 -6.14 8.35 -11.12
N LEU A 107 -5.92 8.27 -9.81
CA LEU A 107 -6.44 9.24 -8.84
C LEU A 107 -5.76 10.60 -9.01
N ALA A 108 -4.45 10.64 -9.30
CA ALA A 108 -3.75 11.90 -9.56
C ALA A 108 -4.29 12.61 -10.82
N PHE A 109 -4.57 11.87 -11.89
CA PHE A 109 -5.25 12.37 -13.08
C PHE A 109 -6.66 12.89 -12.76
N LEU A 110 -7.46 12.15 -11.98
CA LEU A 110 -8.86 12.51 -11.70
C LEU A 110 -9.01 13.66 -10.69
N LEU A 111 -8.24 13.64 -9.61
CA LEU A 111 -8.39 14.56 -8.47
C LEU A 111 -7.55 15.83 -8.65
N ILE A 112 -6.31 15.67 -9.10
CA ILE A 112 -5.31 16.76 -9.20
C ILE A 112 -5.18 17.26 -10.65
N ARG A 113 -5.85 16.58 -11.60
CA ARG A 113 -5.80 16.89 -13.04
C ARG A 113 -4.38 16.82 -13.61
N GLU A 114 -3.55 15.93 -13.04
CA GLU A 114 -2.19 15.71 -13.51
C GLU A 114 -2.19 15.17 -14.94
N LYS A 115 -1.31 15.69 -15.81
CA LYS A 115 -1.19 15.21 -17.19
C LYS A 115 -0.22 14.04 -17.26
N LEU A 116 -0.75 12.84 -17.48
CA LEU A 116 0.08 11.66 -17.72
C LEU A 116 0.68 11.72 -19.13
N SER A 117 2.01 11.71 -19.19
CA SER A 117 2.72 11.61 -20.46
C SER A 117 2.54 10.21 -21.08
N PHE A 118 2.73 10.10 -22.39
CA PHE A 118 2.68 8.80 -23.08
C PHE A 118 3.69 7.80 -22.48
N VAL A 119 4.88 8.28 -22.12
CA VAL A 119 5.91 7.50 -21.43
C VAL A 119 5.42 7.02 -20.06
N GLY A 120 4.77 7.89 -19.29
CA GLY A 120 4.18 7.53 -17.99
C GLY A 120 3.12 6.44 -18.12
N ILE A 121 2.21 6.57 -19.09
CA ILE A 121 1.18 5.56 -19.37
C ILE A 121 1.82 4.23 -19.77
N SER A 122 2.83 4.22 -20.63
CA SER A 122 3.54 2.99 -21.00
C SER A 122 4.23 2.33 -19.80
N GLY A 123 4.84 3.11 -18.90
CA GLY A 123 5.46 2.62 -17.69
C GLY A 123 4.46 1.95 -16.75
N ILE A 124 3.29 2.56 -16.58
CA ILE A 124 2.18 1.97 -15.82
C ILE A 124 1.80 0.62 -16.44
N ILE A 125 1.50 0.57 -17.74
CA ILE A 125 1.11 -0.66 -18.44
C ILE A 125 2.15 -1.77 -18.24
N ILE A 126 3.45 -1.46 -18.36
CA ILE A 126 4.53 -2.42 -18.14
C ILE A 126 4.52 -2.97 -16.70
N ILE A 127 4.32 -2.11 -15.70
CA ILE A 127 4.22 -2.53 -14.29
C ILE A 127 3.03 -3.48 -14.10
N LEU A 128 1.88 -3.20 -14.70
CA LEU A 128 0.70 -4.07 -14.59
C LEU A 128 0.94 -5.45 -15.18
N ILE A 129 1.54 -5.48 -16.37
CA ILE A 129 1.91 -6.72 -17.04
C ILE A 129 2.90 -7.48 -16.17
N GLY A 130 3.93 -6.82 -15.62
CA GLY A 130 4.91 -7.43 -14.73
C GLY A 130 4.27 -8.04 -13.47
N ILE A 131 3.43 -7.28 -12.77
CA ILE A 131 2.70 -7.77 -11.57
C ILE A 131 1.85 -8.98 -11.92
N TYR A 132 1.14 -8.92 -13.05
CA TYR A 132 0.28 -10.00 -13.50
C TYR A 132 1.06 -11.26 -13.88
N LEU A 133 2.14 -11.12 -14.66
CA LEU A 133 3.00 -12.22 -15.10
C LEU A 133 3.68 -12.93 -13.93
N LEU A 134 4.14 -12.21 -12.91
CA LEU A 134 4.75 -12.79 -11.71
C LEU A 134 3.81 -13.73 -10.93
N HIS A 135 2.51 -13.64 -11.17
CA HIS A 135 1.49 -14.45 -10.49
C HIS A 135 1.01 -15.66 -11.28
N LEU A 136 1.36 -15.75 -12.56
CA LEU A 136 0.97 -16.89 -13.36
C LEU A 136 1.76 -18.13 -12.90
N ARG A 137 1.02 -19.16 -12.47
CA ARG A 137 1.62 -20.47 -12.14
C ARG A 137 2.15 -21.20 -13.38
N SER A 138 1.59 -20.90 -14.56
CA SER A 138 2.05 -21.40 -15.85
C SER A 138 1.62 -20.46 -16.97
N ILE A 139 2.39 -20.44 -18.06
CA ILE A 139 2.07 -19.67 -19.27
C ILE A 139 1.03 -20.48 -20.07
N SER A 140 -0.21 -20.53 -19.58
CA SER A 140 -1.32 -21.16 -20.28
C SER A 140 -2.53 -20.23 -20.32
N TRP A 141 -3.29 -20.25 -21.41
CA TRP A 141 -4.51 -19.45 -21.57
C TRP A 141 -5.55 -19.70 -20.45
N LYS A 142 -5.61 -20.93 -19.92
CA LYS A 142 -6.49 -21.25 -18.77
C LYS A 142 -6.01 -20.59 -17.48
N SER A 143 -4.70 -20.55 -17.25
CA SER A 143 -4.07 -19.90 -16.08
C SER A 143 -4.24 -18.38 -16.12
N PHE A 144 -4.32 -17.78 -17.32
CA PHE A 144 -4.64 -16.35 -17.48
C PHE A 144 -6.09 -16.03 -17.08
N LEU A 145 -7.06 -16.89 -17.40
CA LEU A 145 -8.46 -16.62 -17.08
C LEU A 145 -8.88 -17.10 -15.68
N GLU A 146 -8.04 -17.86 -15.01
CA GLU A 146 -8.29 -18.42 -13.68
C GLU A 146 -8.53 -17.35 -12.60
N PRO A 147 -7.69 -16.30 -12.45
CA PRO A 147 -7.89 -15.25 -11.46
C PRO A 147 -9.21 -14.49 -11.65
N LEU A 148 -9.66 -14.34 -12.90
CA LEU A 148 -10.90 -13.63 -13.23
C LEU A 148 -12.14 -14.37 -12.69
N LYS A 149 -12.09 -15.71 -12.58
CA LYS A 149 -13.20 -16.51 -12.04
C LYS A 149 -13.40 -16.30 -10.54
N TYR A 150 -12.33 -15.97 -9.82
CA TYR A 150 -12.35 -15.71 -8.37
C TYR A 150 -12.61 -14.23 -8.03
N LEU A 151 -12.90 -13.39 -9.03
CA LEU A 151 -13.15 -11.96 -8.79
C LEU A 151 -14.43 -11.71 -7.99
N LYS A 152 -15.39 -12.64 -8.00
CA LYS A 152 -16.66 -12.48 -7.29
C LYS A 152 -16.54 -13.06 -5.87
N GLY A 153 -16.34 -12.17 -4.89
CA GLY A 153 -16.33 -12.56 -3.48
C GLY A 153 -15.95 -11.41 -2.55
N ARG A 154 -16.37 -11.50 -1.28
CA ARG A 154 -16.06 -10.51 -0.23
C ARG A 154 -14.55 -10.29 -0.05
N THR A 155 -13.77 -11.36 -0.20
CA THR A 155 -12.31 -11.30 -0.14
C THR A 155 -11.71 -10.46 -1.25
N THR A 156 -12.25 -10.57 -2.47
CA THR A 156 -11.80 -9.76 -3.60
C THR A 156 -12.13 -8.29 -3.39
N THR A 157 -13.32 -7.99 -2.85
CA THR A 157 -13.67 -6.63 -2.43
C THR A 157 -12.66 -6.08 -1.43
N TYR A 158 -12.30 -6.83 -0.39
CA TYR A 158 -11.28 -6.39 0.56
C TYR A 158 -9.91 -6.18 -0.09
N ALA A 159 -9.52 -7.02 -1.05
CA ALA A 159 -8.24 -6.88 -1.74
C ALA A 159 -8.21 -5.61 -2.62
N PHE A 160 -9.29 -5.31 -3.35
CA PHE A 160 -9.42 -4.07 -4.11
C PHE A 160 -9.50 -2.84 -3.21
N SER A 161 -10.25 -2.91 -2.11
CA SER A 161 -10.29 -1.84 -1.11
C SER A 161 -8.89 -1.60 -0.53
N THR A 162 -8.10 -2.65 -0.28
CA THR A 162 -6.72 -2.51 0.18
C THR A 162 -5.88 -1.72 -0.85
N ALA A 163 -5.93 -2.11 -2.12
CA ALA A 163 -5.19 -1.42 -3.18
C ALA A 163 -5.63 0.04 -3.36
N LEU A 164 -6.94 0.30 -3.35
CA LEU A 164 -7.49 1.64 -3.49
C LEU A 164 -7.11 2.55 -2.32
N PHE A 165 -7.32 2.10 -1.07
CA PHE A 165 -7.01 2.90 0.12
C PHE A 165 -5.50 3.13 0.26
N SER A 166 -4.66 2.19 -0.20
CA SER A 166 -3.22 2.43 -0.23
C SER A 166 -2.82 3.58 -1.16
N ALA A 167 -3.59 3.84 -2.22
CA ALA A 167 -3.31 4.93 -3.15
C ALA A 167 -3.75 6.32 -2.65
N PHE A 168 -4.59 6.39 -1.62
CA PHE A 168 -5.05 7.66 -1.03
C PHE A 168 -4.12 8.20 0.06
N TYR A 169 -3.27 7.36 0.67
CA TYR A 169 -2.33 7.79 1.70
C TYR A 169 -0.90 7.99 1.18
N LEU A 170 -0.55 7.39 0.04
CA LEU A 170 0.72 7.56 -0.66
C LEU A 170 0.81 8.95 -1.32
#